data_AF-A0AA36MJT6-F1
#
_entry.id   AF-A0AA36MJT6-F1
#
_cell.length_a   1.000
_cell.length_b   1.000
_cell.length_c   1.000
_cell.angle_alpha   90.00
_cell.angle_beta   90.00
_cell.angle_gamma   90.00
#
_symmetry.space_group_name_H-M   'P 1'
#
loop_
_entity.id
_entity.type
_entity.pdbx_description
1 polymer ?
#
loop_
_entity_poly.entity_id
_entity_poly.type
_entity_poly.pdbx_seq_one_letter_code
_entity_poly.pdbx_strand_id
1 'polypeptide(L)'
;MAFLKFVLVSCFPLAAGNSLHVASICRNLSCDSKSHPLLDYDPVKKECLCRAHPCWSDANMVHTCPKPEAPFLNFYYTETGQLVCECATAPHYETPYMTKTKCPGQRCRDAEYPVLDFDDYTKECVCRAHPCWDLNGLQHKCKNDKFPVLRYREEEKDGTINRFCECVTKMNHPGMDEL
;
A
#
# COMPACT_ATOMS: atom_id res chain seq x y z
N MET A 1 35.20 -6.96 -35.37
CA MET A 1 34.81 -6.02 -34.29
C MET A 1 33.41 -6.39 -33.84
N ALA A 2 33.29 -7.16 -32.75
CA ALA A 2 32.01 -7.59 -32.20
C ALA A 2 31.65 -6.70 -31.01
N PHE A 3 30.62 -5.86 -31.17
CA PHE A 3 30.09 -5.04 -30.09
C PHE A 3 29.11 -5.86 -29.25
N LEU A 4 29.52 -6.19 -28.04
CA LEU A 4 28.71 -6.84 -27.03
C LEU A 4 27.72 -5.82 -26.45
N LYS A 5 26.45 -5.89 -26.85
CA LYS A 5 25.38 -5.06 -26.26
C LYS A 5 24.91 -5.68 -24.95
N PHE A 6 25.37 -5.13 -23.82
CA PHE A 6 24.78 -5.40 -22.51
C PHE A 6 23.47 -4.61 -22.40
N VAL A 7 22.33 -5.32 -22.45
CA VAL A 7 21.03 -4.76 -22.05
C VAL A 7 20.94 -4.92 -20.53
N LEU A 8 21.29 -3.87 -19.79
CA LEU A 8 21.02 -3.80 -18.36
C LEU A 8 19.54 -3.44 -18.18
N VAL A 9 18.68 -4.46 -18.07
CA VAL A 9 17.33 -4.28 -17.54
C VAL A 9 17.46 -4.13 -16.01
N SER A 10 17.67 -2.91 -15.52
CA SER A 10 17.55 -2.65 -14.07
C SER A 10 16.06 -2.57 -13.71
N CYS A 11 15.46 -3.73 -13.47
CA CYS A 11 14.14 -3.82 -12.86
C CYS A 11 14.30 -3.52 -11.36
N PHE A 12 14.14 -2.25 -10.98
CA PHE A 12 14.05 -1.89 -9.55
C PHE A 12 12.68 -2.34 -9.03
N PRO A 13 12.63 -3.16 -7.96
CA PRO A 13 11.38 -3.71 -7.46
C PRO A 13 10.44 -2.61 -6.95
N LEU A 14 9.21 -2.70 -7.44
CA LEU A 14 8.09 -1.85 -7.11
C LEU A 14 7.62 -2.20 -5.71
N ALA A 15 8.00 -1.39 -4.73
CA ALA A 15 7.60 -1.56 -3.35
C ALA A 15 6.67 -0.42 -2.96
N ALA A 16 5.59 -0.78 -2.26
CA ALA A 16 4.59 0.17 -1.84
C ALA A 16 4.06 -0.22 -0.47
N GLY A 17 4.30 0.67 0.48
CA GLY A 17 4.20 0.36 1.90
C GLY A 17 2.95 0.89 2.55
N ASN A 18 2.71 0.38 3.76
CA ASN A 18 1.75 0.90 4.70
C ASN A 18 2.31 2.12 5.46
N SER A 19 1.43 3.08 5.77
CA SER A 19 1.63 4.10 6.81
C SER A 19 2.09 3.46 8.13
N LEU A 20 3.17 4.02 8.74
CA LEU A 20 3.59 3.62 10.09
C LEU A 20 2.54 4.00 11.12
N HIS A 21 1.86 5.14 10.94
CA HIS A 21 0.77 5.57 11.81
C HIS A 21 -0.32 4.49 11.88
N VAL A 22 -0.84 4.01 10.74
CA VAL A 22 -1.85 2.94 10.72
C VAL A 22 -1.30 1.64 11.32
N ALA A 23 -0.09 1.23 10.94
CA ALA A 23 0.51 0.01 11.48
C ALA A 23 0.63 0.06 13.03
N SER A 24 0.93 1.23 13.58
CA SER A 24 1.10 1.45 15.02
C SER A 24 -0.22 1.45 15.81
N ILE A 25 -1.31 1.94 15.23
CA ILE A 25 -2.63 1.95 15.90
C ILE A 25 -3.41 0.66 15.65
N CYS A 26 -3.06 -0.08 14.60
CA CYS A 26 -3.69 -1.33 14.20
C CYS A 26 -2.79 -2.55 14.37
N ARG A 27 -1.99 -2.57 15.44
CA ARG A 27 -1.19 -3.74 15.81
C ARG A 27 -2.06 -4.97 15.96
N ASN A 28 -1.47 -6.12 15.65
CA ASN A 28 -2.09 -7.45 15.78
C ASN A 28 -3.25 -7.75 14.81
N LEU A 29 -3.64 -6.83 13.92
CA LEU A 29 -4.61 -7.10 12.87
C LEU A 29 -3.91 -7.29 11.52
N SER A 30 -4.22 -8.40 10.85
CA SER A 30 -3.80 -8.69 9.48
C SER A 30 -5.04 -8.88 8.60
N CYS A 31 -4.96 -8.37 7.37
CA CYS A 31 -6.04 -8.46 6.39
C CYS A 31 -5.61 -9.34 5.22
N ASP A 32 -5.94 -10.64 5.32
CA ASP A 32 -5.51 -11.66 4.36
C ASP A 32 -6.65 -12.14 3.46
N SER A 33 -7.87 -11.64 3.69
CA SER A 33 -9.01 -11.91 2.83
C SER A 33 -8.89 -11.16 1.51
N LYS A 34 -9.07 -11.87 0.39
CA LYS A 34 -9.12 -11.26 -0.95
C LYS A 34 -10.19 -10.18 -1.08
N SER A 35 -11.34 -10.35 -0.41
CA SER A 35 -12.44 -9.37 -0.47
C SER A 35 -12.22 -8.14 0.41
N HIS A 36 -11.34 -8.24 1.41
CA HIS A 36 -11.04 -7.17 2.34
C HIS A 36 -9.54 -7.12 2.63
N PRO A 37 -8.69 -6.80 1.62
CA PRO A 37 -7.25 -6.94 1.76
C PRO A 37 -6.60 -5.73 2.44
N LEU A 38 -7.32 -4.63 2.64
CA LEU A 38 -6.79 -3.39 3.20
C LEU A 38 -7.00 -3.32 4.71
N LEU A 39 -5.91 -3.19 5.46
CA LEU A 39 -5.95 -2.78 6.86
C LEU A 39 -6.32 -1.29 6.94
N ASP A 40 -7.30 -0.94 7.75
CA ASP A 40 -7.78 0.44 7.91
C ASP A 40 -8.24 0.72 9.35
N TYR A 41 -8.46 2.00 9.66
CA TYR A 41 -8.93 2.45 10.97
C TYR A 41 -10.24 3.22 10.87
N ASP A 42 -11.24 2.87 11.68
CA ASP A 42 -12.47 3.66 11.82
C ASP A 42 -12.30 4.65 12.98
N PRO A 43 -12.16 5.96 12.71
CA PRO A 43 -11.97 6.96 13.76
C PRO A 43 -13.22 7.21 14.61
N VAL A 44 -14.41 6.86 14.11
CA VAL A 44 -15.67 7.04 14.84
C VAL A 44 -15.83 5.93 15.87
N LYS A 45 -15.64 4.68 15.44
CA LYS A 45 -15.73 3.51 16.32
C LYS A 45 -14.45 3.25 17.12
N LYS A 46 -13.35 3.87 16.71
CA LYS A 46 -12.00 3.70 17.25
C LYS A 46 -11.51 2.25 17.17
N GLU A 47 -11.80 1.59 16.05
CA GLU A 47 -11.43 0.19 15.83
C GLU A 47 -10.67 0.03 14.51
N CYS A 48 -9.78 -0.96 14.48
CA CYS A 48 -9.12 -1.38 13.25
C CYS A 48 -9.97 -2.44 12.55
N LEU A 49 -10.02 -2.38 11.23
CA LEU A 49 -10.79 -3.33 10.44
C LEU A 49 -10.14 -3.62 9.09
N CYS A 50 -10.60 -4.69 8.46
CA CYS A 50 -10.26 -5.00 7.08
C CYS A 50 -11.34 -4.46 6.14
N ARG A 51 -10.95 -3.69 5.12
CA ARG A 51 -11.85 -3.12 4.12
C ARG A 51 -11.54 -3.63 2.71
N ALA A 52 -12.58 -3.65 1.88
CA ALA A 52 -12.45 -3.79 0.44
C ALA A 52 -11.73 -2.58 -0.15
N HIS A 53 -11.08 -2.76 -1.30
CA HIS A 53 -10.46 -1.65 -2.02
C HIS A 53 -11.53 -0.65 -2.48
N PRO A 54 -11.40 0.67 -2.22
CA PRO A 54 -12.47 1.65 -2.52
C PRO A 54 -12.90 1.67 -3.99
N CYS A 55 -11.96 1.44 -4.90
CA CYS A 55 -12.23 1.40 -6.34
C CYS A 55 -12.96 0.14 -6.84
N TRP A 56 -13.29 -0.82 -5.96
CA TRP A 56 -14.07 -2.00 -6.32
C TRP A 56 -15.58 -1.74 -6.31
N SER A 57 -16.03 -0.62 -5.74
CA SER A 57 -17.45 -0.28 -5.62
C SER A 57 -17.71 1.22 -5.83
N ASP A 58 -16.94 1.86 -6.72
CA ASP A 58 -17.06 3.30 -6.97
C ASP A 58 -18.28 3.58 -7.86
N ALA A 59 -19.38 4.08 -7.27
CA ALA A 59 -20.65 4.33 -7.95
C ALA A 59 -21.18 3.12 -8.76
N ASN A 60 -21.02 1.90 -8.20
CA ASN A 60 -21.32 0.61 -8.85
C ASN A 60 -20.43 0.26 -10.06
N MET A 61 -19.32 0.98 -10.26
CA MET A 61 -18.29 0.63 -11.23
C MET A 61 -17.14 -0.10 -10.54
N VAL A 62 -16.64 -1.15 -11.21
CA VAL A 62 -15.44 -1.87 -10.81
C VAL A 62 -14.28 -1.36 -11.66
N HIS A 63 -13.31 -0.71 -11.03
CA HIS A 63 -12.09 -0.27 -11.73
C HIS A 63 -11.07 -1.41 -11.81
N THR A 64 -10.38 -1.52 -12.94
CA THR A 64 -9.29 -2.49 -13.16
C THR A 64 -8.14 -1.86 -13.95
N CYS A 65 -6.95 -2.45 -13.84
CA CYS A 65 -5.75 -2.00 -14.53
C CYS A 65 -5.19 -3.11 -15.43
N PRO A 66 -5.68 -3.20 -16.69
CA PRO A 66 -5.32 -4.29 -17.60
C PRO A 66 -3.96 -4.10 -18.28
N LYS A 67 -3.41 -2.89 -18.23
CA LYS A 67 -2.17 -2.51 -18.92
C LYS A 67 -0.94 -3.03 -18.18
N PRO A 68 -0.06 -3.83 -18.82
CA PRO A 68 1.14 -4.37 -18.16
C PRO A 68 2.11 -3.30 -17.64
N GLU A 69 2.15 -2.13 -18.29
CA GLU A 69 3.01 -1.01 -17.89
C GLU A 69 2.56 -0.31 -16.61
N ALA A 70 1.27 -0.42 -16.25
CA ALA A 70 0.69 0.17 -15.06
C ALA A 70 -0.36 -0.78 -14.45
N PRO A 71 0.06 -1.95 -13.93
CA PRO A 71 -0.88 -3.02 -13.61
C PRO A 71 -1.56 -2.79 -12.26
N PHE A 72 -1.09 -1.88 -11.41
CA PHE A 72 -1.60 -1.73 -10.06
C PHE A 72 -2.72 -0.70 -9.98
N LEU A 73 -3.80 -1.06 -9.30
CA LEU A 73 -4.90 -0.16 -9.02
C LEU A 73 -4.59 0.60 -7.73
N ASN A 74 -4.49 1.91 -7.83
CA ASN A 74 -4.26 2.81 -6.71
C ASN A 74 -5.49 3.69 -6.49
N PHE A 75 -5.58 4.27 -5.30
CA PHE A 75 -6.60 5.24 -4.99
C PHE A 75 -6.09 6.35 -4.08
N TYR A 76 -6.78 7.48 -4.11
CA TYR A 76 -6.67 8.55 -3.12
C TYR A 76 -7.98 9.32 -3.06
N TYR A 77 -8.12 10.22 -2.09
CA TYR A 77 -9.26 11.15 -2.03
C TYR A 77 -8.77 12.57 -2.26
N THR A 78 -9.52 13.36 -3.02
CA THR A 78 -9.28 14.80 -3.17
C THR A 78 -9.53 15.52 -1.84
N GLU A 79 -9.15 16.80 -1.76
CA GLU A 79 -9.47 17.66 -0.60
C GLU A 79 -10.98 17.75 -0.34
N THR A 80 -11.79 17.65 -1.40
CA THR A 80 -13.27 17.64 -1.33
C THR A 80 -13.85 16.27 -0.98
N GLY A 81 -13.01 15.26 -0.75
CA GLY A 81 -13.43 13.91 -0.38
C GLY A 81 -13.91 13.05 -1.55
N GLN A 82 -13.61 13.44 -2.80
CA GLN A 82 -13.92 12.63 -3.98
C GLN A 82 -12.90 11.51 -4.12
N LEU A 83 -13.38 10.27 -4.28
CA LEU A 83 -12.52 9.12 -4.59
C LEU A 83 -11.94 9.27 -6.01
N VAL A 84 -10.63 9.09 -6.13
CA VAL A 84 -9.93 8.98 -7.41
C VAL A 84 -9.25 7.63 -7.48
N CYS A 85 -9.48 6.93 -8.59
CA CYS A 85 -8.89 5.64 -8.90
C CYS A 85 -7.98 5.79 -10.11
N GLU A 86 -6.73 5.31 -10.01
CA GLU A 86 -5.76 5.41 -11.10
C GLU A 86 -4.93 4.12 -11.22
N CYS A 87 -4.42 3.87 -12.42
CA CYS A 87 -3.47 2.79 -12.64
C CYS A 87 -2.04 3.28 -12.48
N ALA A 88 -1.21 2.50 -11.79
CA ALA A 88 0.15 2.83 -11.46
C ALA A 88 1.13 1.71 -11.82
N THR A 89 2.38 2.11 -12.04
CA THR A 89 3.48 1.18 -12.31
C THR A 89 3.87 0.40 -11.07
N ALA A 90 3.72 0.99 -9.88
CA ALA A 90 3.98 0.39 -8.57
C ALA A 90 2.68 0.09 -7.82
N PRO A 91 2.66 -0.95 -6.96
CA PRO A 91 1.54 -1.10 -6.04
C PRO A 91 1.39 0.16 -5.19
N HIS A 92 0.27 0.30 -4.49
CA HIS A 92 0.13 1.24 -3.40
C HIS A 92 -0.79 0.60 -2.38
N TYR A 93 -0.26 0.38 -1.18
CA TYR A 93 -1.05 -0.17 -0.09
C TYR A 93 -1.37 1.01 0.83
N GLU A 94 -2.45 1.72 0.49
CA GLU A 94 -2.97 2.80 1.33
C GLU A 94 -4.35 2.53 1.87
N THR A 95 -4.69 3.30 2.90
CA THR A 95 -5.95 3.13 3.63
C THR A 95 -6.87 4.34 3.41
N PRO A 96 -8.20 4.14 3.40
CA PRO A 96 -9.16 5.24 3.40
C PRO A 96 -8.95 6.19 4.59
N TYR A 97 -8.63 5.70 5.79
CA TYR A 97 -8.34 6.57 6.93
C TYR A 97 -7.21 7.56 6.63
N MET A 98 -6.11 7.09 6.02
CA MET A 98 -5.00 7.97 5.65
C MET A 98 -5.40 8.97 4.58
N THR A 99 -5.91 8.50 3.45
CA THR A 99 -6.13 9.34 2.26
C THR A 99 -7.40 10.19 2.33
N LYS A 100 -8.41 9.79 3.11
CA LYS A 100 -9.69 10.51 3.25
C LYS A 100 -9.80 11.30 4.55
N THR A 101 -9.28 10.78 5.66
CA THR A 101 -9.50 11.39 6.98
C THR A 101 -8.28 12.17 7.46
N LYS A 102 -7.08 11.59 7.41
CA LYS A 102 -5.88 12.23 7.95
C LYS A 102 -5.24 13.20 6.99
N CYS A 103 -5.12 12.81 5.73
CA CYS A 103 -4.35 13.49 4.71
C CYS A 103 -5.16 13.72 3.42
N PRO A 104 -6.36 14.32 3.51
CA PRO A 104 -7.20 14.55 2.32
C PRO A 104 -6.48 15.42 1.29
N GLY A 105 -6.54 15.02 0.02
CA GLY A 105 -5.90 15.72 -1.09
C GLY A 105 -4.40 15.50 -1.25
N GLN A 106 -3.74 14.85 -0.28
CA GLN A 106 -2.31 14.59 -0.34
C GLN A 106 -2.01 13.20 -0.89
N ARG A 107 -0.88 13.08 -1.61
CA ARG A 107 -0.34 11.81 -2.09
C ARG A 107 1.15 11.92 -2.34
N CYS A 108 1.83 10.79 -2.22
CA CYS A 108 3.26 10.69 -2.50
C CYS A 108 3.48 10.24 -3.94
N ARG A 109 4.22 11.05 -4.71
CA ARG A 109 4.57 10.74 -6.11
C ARG A 109 6.03 10.37 -6.30
N ASP A 110 6.83 10.61 -5.27
CA ASP A 110 8.25 10.28 -5.27
C ASP A 110 8.41 8.78 -5.06
N ALA A 111 9.15 8.13 -5.96
CA ALA A 111 9.43 6.71 -5.87
C ALA A 111 10.35 6.38 -4.69
N GLU A 112 11.14 7.32 -4.17
CA GLU A 112 11.97 7.13 -2.98
C GLU A 112 11.17 7.32 -1.68
N TYR A 113 10.01 7.97 -1.74
CA TYR A 113 9.16 8.24 -0.59
C TYR A 113 7.69 7.93 -0.89
N PRO A 114 7.34 6.67 -1.24
CA PRO A 114 6.03 6.36 -1.81
C PRO A 114 4.91 6.22 -0.77
N VAL A 115 5.20 6.25 0.53
CA VAL A 115 4.22 6.00 1.60
C VAL A 115 3.69 7.31 2.15
N LEU A 116 2.37 7.52 2.09
CA LEU A 116 1.72 8.64 2.77
C LEU A 116 1.53 8.28 4.24
N ASP A 117 2.05 9.10 5.13
CA ASP A 117 2.02 8.83 6.57
C ASP A 117 1.61 10.08 7.35
N PHE A 118 1.32 9.88 8.63
CA PHE A 118 0.95 10.97 9.53
C PHE A 118 1.94 11.02 10.70
N ASP A 119 2.62 12.15 10.84
CA ASP A 119 3.50 12.38 11.97
C ASP A 119 2.69 12.84 13.18
N ASP A 120 2.56 11.95 14.17
CA ASP A 120 1.77 12.26 15.37
C ASP A 120 2.39 13.35 16.25
N TYR A 121 3.68 13.67 16.08
CA TYR A 121 4.31 14.74 16.85
C TYR A 121 4.07 16.10 16.20
N THR A 122 4.36 16.24 14.90
CA THR A 122 4.15 17.52 14.18
C THR A 122 2.70 17.74 13.76
N LYS A 123 1.87 16.68 13.78
CA LYS A 123 0.49 16.66 13.28
C LYS A 123 0.39 16.98 11.79
N GLU A 124 1.37 16.52 11.02
CA GLU A 124 1.46 16.75 9.58
C GLU A 124 1.46 15.44 8.79
N CYS A 125 0.98 15.53 7.56
CA CYS A 125 1.09 14.47 6.58
C CYS A 125 2.46 14.53 5.91
N VAL A 126 3.11 13.38 5.77
CA VAL A 126 4.48 13.28 5.26
C VAL A 126 4.61 12.12 4.29
N CYS A 127 5.52 12.25 3.33
CA CYS A 127 5.92 11.15 2.47
C CYS A 127 7.17 10.47 3.03
N ARG A 128 7.11 9.15 3.23
CA ARG A 128 8.21 8.36 3.81
C ARG A 128 8.68 7.28 2.86
N ALA A 129 9.96 6.91 2.99
CA ALA A 129 10.48 5.69 2.41
C ALA A 129 9.72 4.50 2.98
N HIS A 130 9.60 3.43 2.20
CA HIS A 130 8.89 2.25 2.68
C HIS A 130 9.60 1.67 3.91
N PRO A 131 8.88 1.39 5.03
CA PRO A 131 9.50 0.88 6.27
C PRO A 131 10.31 -0.42 6.13
N CYS A 132 10.08 -1.16 5.06
CA CYS A 132 10.75 -2.42 4.78
C CYS A 132 12.03 -2.27 3.96
N TRP A 133 12.36 -1.07 3.48
CA TRP A 133 13.62 -0.83 2.77
C TRP A 133 14.83 -0.71 3.69
N ASP A 134 14.59 -0.37 4.94
CA ASP A 134 15.60 -0.42 5.99
C ASP A 134 14.94 -0.78 7.32
N LEU A 135 14.68 -2.08 7.49
CA LEU A 135 14.19 -2.61 8.76
C LEU A 135 15.37 -3.19 9.54
N ASN A 136 15.92 -2.40 10.49
CA ASN A 136 17.10 -2.75 11.29
C ASN A 136 18.36 -3.01 10.44
N GLY A 137 18.62 -2.19 9.41
CA GLY A 137 19.74 -2.36 8.49
C GLY A 137 19.51 -3.41 7.41
N LEU A 138 18.32 -4.04 7.37
CA LEU A 138 17.96 -5.07 6.38
C LEU A 138 16.95 -4.52 5.38
N GLN A 139 17.32 -4.58 4.10
CA GLN A 139 16.43 -4.25 3.00
C GLN A 139 15.61 -5.49 2.60
N HIS A 140 14.29 -5.38 2.67
CA HIS A 140 13.34 -6.41 2.25
C HIS A 140 12.80 -6.13 0.84
N LYS A 141 12.55 -7.20 0.08
CA LYS A 141 11.92 -7.14 -1.24
C LYS A 141 11.17 -8.41 -1.57
N CYS A 142 10.12 -8.28 -2.37
CA CYS A 142 9.39 -9.42 -2.90
C CYS A 142 10.09 -9.98 -4.14
N LYS A 143 10.33 -11.30 -4.13
CA LYS A 143 10.99 -12.03 -5.22
C LYS A 143 10.01 -12.85 -6.06
N ASN A 144 8.78 -13.03 -5.57
CA ASN A 144 7.78 -13.89 -6.20
C ASN A 144 6.72 -13.02 -6.87
N ASP A 145 6.58 -13.14 -8.18
CA ASP A 145 5.61 -12.38 -8.97
C ASP A 145 4.15 -12.64 -8.56
N LYS A 146 3.87 -13.77 -7.89
CA LYS A 146 2.55 -14.05 -7.30
C LYS A 146 2.25 -13.17 -6.08
N PHE A 147 3.28 -12.67 -5.41
CA PHE A 147 3.19 -11.85 -4.20
C PHE A 147 4.01 -10.57 -4.37
N PRO A 148 3.68 -9.69 -5.33
CA PRO A 148 4.54 -8.58 -5.71
C PRO A 148 4.45 -7.39 -4.74
N VAL A 149 3.49 -7.38 -3.82
CA VAL A 149 3.24 -6.24 -2.93
C VAL A 149 3.97 -6.46 -1.60
N LEU A 150 4.93 -5.61 -1.29
CA LEU A 150 5.62 -5.60 -0.01
C LEU A 150 4.76 -4.85 1.02
N ARG A 151 4.39 -5.50 2.12
CA ARG A 151 3.53 -4.96 3.17
C ARG A 151 4.30 -4.88 4.49
N TYR A 152 4.21 -3.73 5.16
CA TYR A 152 4.70 -3.55 6.54
C TYR A 152 3.56 -3.70 7.54
N ARG A 153 3.80 -4.34 8.68
CA ARG A 153 2.85 -4.39 9.80
C ARG A 153 3.57 -4.56 11.14
N GLU A 154 2.84 -4.26 12.23
CA GLU A 154 3.32 -4.44 13.59
C GLU A 154 2.45 -5.45 14.35
N GLU A 155 3.08 -6.26 15.20
CA GLU A 155 2.41 -7.05 16.23
C GLU A 155 2.98 -6.67 17.60
N GLU A 156 2.13 -6.65 18.61
CA GLU A 156 2.55 -6.48 19.99
C GLU A 156 2.34 -7.78 20.75
N LYS A 157 3.43 -8.33 21.27
CA LYS A 157 3.42 -9.55 22.09
C LYS A 157 4.25 -9.29 23.33
N ASP A 158 3.63 -9.47 24.51
CA ASP A 158 4.28 -9.29 25.81
C ASP A 158 4.94 -7.90 25.97
N GLY A 159 4.29 -6.84 25.46
CA GLY A 159 4.79 -5.46 25.47
C GLY A 159 5.93 -5.18 24.48
N THR A 160 6.33 -6.17 23.68
CA THR A 160 7.33 -6.02 22.63
C THR A 160 6.66 -5.83 21.28
N ILE A 161 7.01 -4.75 20.59
CA ILE A 161 6.53 -4.48 19.23
C ILE A 161 7.46 -5.19 18.23
N ASN A 162 6.91 -6.19 17.56
CA ASN A 162 7.55 -6.91 16.46
C ASN A 162 7.13 -6.28 15.13
N ARG A 163 8.10 -6.06 14.25
CA ARG A 163 7.89 -5.44 12.95
C ARG A 163 8.07 -6.48 11.86
N PHE A 164 7.11 -6.54 10.93
CA PHE A 164 7.09 -7.54 9.87
C PHE A 164 7.06 -6.89 8.51
N CYS A 165 7.78 -7.51 7.59
CA CYS A 165 7.75 -7.22 6.16
C CYS A 165 7.37 -8.49 5.43
N GLU A 166 6.22 -8.47 4.75
CA GLU A 166 5.65 -9.65 4.11
C GLU A 166 5.26 -9.35 2.67
N CYS A 167 5.25 -10.37 1.83
CA CYS A 167 4.87 -10.26 0.44
C CYS A 167 3.46 -10.78 0.26
N VAL A 168 2.56 -9.92 -0.23
CA VAL A 168 1.14 -10.24 -0.44
C VAL A 168 0.77 -10.19 -1.92
N THR A 169 -0.33 -10.85 -2.24
CA THR A 169 -0.86 -10.88 -3.60
C THR A 169 -1.26 -9.48 -4.05
N LYS A 170 -1.20 -9.24 -5.35
CA LYS A 170 -1.78 -8.04 -5.96
C LYS A 170 -3.26 -7.93 -5.58
N MET A 171 -3.71 -6.73 -5.23
CA MET A 171 -5.11 -6.45 -4.96
C MET A 171 -5.90 -6.41 -6.27
N ASN A 172 -6.48 -7.54 -6.63
CA ASN A 172 -7.44 -7.66 -7.73
C ASN A 172 -8.87 -7.75 -7.16
N HIS A 173 -9.85 -7.26 -7.91
CA HIS A 173 -11.25 -7.42 -7.54
C HIS A 173 -11.57 -8.93 -7.39
N PRO A 174 -12.22 -9.39 -6.30
CA PRO A 174 -12.42 -10.81 -6.02
C PRO A 174 -13.12 -11.58 -7.15
N GLY A 175 -14.08 -10.95 -7.81
CA GLY A 175 -14.79 -11.55 -8.96
C GLY A 175 -13.99 -11.68 -10.25
N MET A 176 -12.73 -11.23 -10.29
CA MET A 176 -11.86 -11.37 -11.47
C MET A 176 -11.02 -12.66 -11.45
N ASP A 177 -10.96 -13.36 -10.32
CA ASP A 177 -10.22 -14.62 -10.21
C ASP A 177 -11.03 -15.84 -10.72
N GLU A 178 -12.30 -15.65 -11.06
CA GLU A 178 -13.24 -16.70 -11.52
C GLU A 178 -13.49 -16.68 -13.05
N LEU A 179 -12.81 -15.80 -13.79
CA LEU A 179 -12.90 -15.63 -15.24
C LEU A 179 -11.64 -16.15 -15.94
#